data_AF-A0A5K0Y749-F1
#
_entry.id   AF-A0A5K0Y749-F1
#
_cell.length_a   1.000
_cell.length_b   1.000
_cell.length_c   1.000
_cell.angle_alpha   90.00
_cell.angle_beta   90.00
_cell.angle_gamma   90.00
#
_symmetry.space_group_name_H-M   'P 1'
#
loop_
_entity.id
_entity.type
_entity.pdbx_description
1 polymer ?
#
loop_
_entity_poly.entity_id
_entity_poly.type
_entity_poly.pdbx_seq_one_letter_code
_entity_poly.pdbx_strand_id
1 'polypeptide(L)' 'VNKIHDQIREDGHMSPFDWWVSYGSEMPVLHKLALRLLSQPVTSSCCEKNWSIYGHIYNIKRNRLTSQRAEDL' A
#
# COMPACT_ATOMS: atom_id res chain seq x y z
N VAL A 1 4.64 -6.62 -16.63
CA VAL A 1 4.43 -6.17 -15.23
C VAL A 1 3.77 -4.78 -15.14
N ASN A 2 3.70 -3.98 -16.21
CA ASN A 2 3.15 -2.61 -16.12
C ASN A 2 1.83 -2.44 -16.89
N LYS A 3 0.74 -3.07 -16.41
CA LYS A 3 -0.60 -2.87 -17.00
C LYS A 3 -1.68 -2.59 -15.94
N ILE A 4 -1.31 -1.90 -14.86
CA ILE A 4 -2.23 -1.52 -13.76
C ILE A 4 -2.10 -0.01 -13.45
N HIS A 5 -1.86 0.83 -14.47
CA HIS A 5 -1.98 2.28 -14.35
C HIS A 5 -3.17 2.85 -15.13
N ASP A 6 -3.98 1.98 -15.73
CA ASP A 6 -5.07 2.42 -16.58
C ASP A 6 -6.38 2.26 -15.83
N GLN A 7 -6.77 3.27 -15.05
CA GLN A 7 -8.17 3.64 -14.78
C GLN A 7 -8.19 5.04 -14.11
N ILE A 8 -8.40 6.04 -14.97
CA ILE A 8 -9.02 7.39 -14.84
C ILE A 8 -8.20 8.28 -15.77
N ARG A 9 -8.49 8.14 -17.06
CA ARG A 9 -7.94 9.03 -18.10
C ARG A 9 -8.97 10.13 -18.32
N GLU A 10 -8.90 11.15 -17.49
CA GLU A 10 -9.58 12.42 -17.70
C GLU A 10 -8.66 13.30 -18.56
N ASP A 11 -9.10 13.53 -19.80
CA ASP A 11 -8.82 14.65 -20.70
C ASP A 11 -7.57 15.51 -20.44
N GLY A 12 -6.55 15.33 -21.28
CA GLY A 12 -5.50 16.34 -21.56
C GLY A 12 -4.58 16.77 -20.41
N HIS A 13 -4.80 16.28 -19.19
CA HIS A 13 -4.10 16.70 -17.99
C HIS A 13 -3.04 15.67 -17.57
N MET A 14 -1.87 16.15 -17.17
CA MET A 14 -0.79 15.31 -16.65
C MET A 14 -1.27 14.48 -15.47
N SER A 15 -0.87 13.20 -15.39
CA SER A 15 -1.30 12.31 -14.32
C SER A 15 -0.81 12.84 -12.96
N PRO A 16 -1.55 12.61 -11.86
CA PRO A 16 -1.10 13.01 -10.53
C PRO A 16 0.26 12.41 -10.17
N PHE A 17 0.55 11.18 -10.63
CA PHE A 17 1.83 10.54 -10.44
C PHE A 17 2.95 11.33 -11.13
N ASP A 18 2.79 11.67 -12.40
CA ASP A 18 3.77 12.44 -13.18
C ASP A 18 3.97 13.87 -12.64
N TRP A 19 2.89 14.48 -12.11
CA TRP A 19 2.98 15.77 -11.43
C TRP A 19 3.86 15.67 -10.17
N TRP A 20 3.62 14.67 -9.32
CA TRP A 20 4.43 14.47 -8.11
C TRP A 20 5.88 14.15 -8.42
N VAL A 21 6.15 13.37 -9.47
CA VAL A 21 7.50 13.10 -9.98
C VAL A 21 8.19 14.39 -10.41
N SER A 22 7.49 15.27 -11.12
CA SER A 22 8.06 16.49 -11.69
C SER A 22 8.28 17.62 -10.66
N TYR A 23 7.36 17.77 -9.70
CA TYR A 23 7.31 18.97 -8.84
C TYR A 23 7.49 18.68 -7.33
N GLY A 24 7.36 17.43 -6.88
CA GLY A 24 7.37 17.16 -5.44
C GLY A 24 8.75 17.18 -4.77
N SER A 25 9.85 17.35 -5.52
CA SER A 25 11.20 17.23 -4.97
C SER A 25 11.50 18.21 -3.80
N GLU A 26 10.84 19.37 -3.81
CA GLU A 26 10.92 20.39 -2.75
C GLU A 26 10.32 19.94 -1.41
N MET A 27 9.46 18.92 -1.43
CA MET A 27 8.80 18.36 -0.24
C MET A 27 9.14 16.87 -0.07
N PRO A 28 10.38 16.51 0.33
CA PRO A 28 10.90 15.14 0.23
C PRO A 28 10.11 14.11 1.06
N VAL A 29 9.53 14.52 2.18
CA VAL A 29 8.67 13.64 3.00
C VAL A 29 7.33 13.39 2.32
N LEU A 30 6.68 14.45 1.84
CA LEU A 30 5.38 14.38 1.20
C LEU A 30 5.45 13.70 -0.17
N HIS A 31 6.48 13.98 -0.96
CA HIS A 31 6.74 13.36 -2.25
C HIS A 31 6.90 11.85 -2.14
N LYS A 32 7.68 11.36 -1.16
CA LYS A 32 7.81 9.92 -0.91
C LYS A 32 6.48 9.29 -0.54
N LEU A 33 5.66 9.96 0.26
CA LEU A 33 4.35 9.46 0.65
C LEU A 33 3.38 9.44 -0.55
N ALA A 34 3.33 10.52 -1.32
CA ALA A 34 2.47 10.66 -2.49
C ALA A 34 2.79 9.62 -3.56
N LEU A 35 4.07 9.41 -3.88
CA LEU A 35 4.48 8.38 -4.85
C LEU A 35 4.12 6.97 -4.37
N ARG A 36 4.33 6.66 -3.08
CA ARG A 36 3.96 5.35 -2.52
C ARG A 36 2.46 5.09 -2.57
N LEU A 37 1.66 6.13 -2.32
CA LEU A 37 0.21 6.05 -2.33
C LEU A 37 -0.32 5.89 -3.76
N LEU A 38 0.16 6.71 -4.68
CA LEU A 38 -0.25 6.70 -6.09
C LEU A 38 0.26 5.47 -6.86
N SER A 39 1.29 4.79 -6.35
CA SER A 39 1.75 3.51 -6.91
C SER A 39 0.96 2.30 -6.38
N GLN A 40 0.04 2.49 -5.42
CA GLN A 40 -0.76 1.37 -4.93
C GLN A 40 -1.87 1.04 -5.95
N PRO A 41 -2.07 -0.24 -6.27
CA PRO A 41 -3.23 -0.64 -7.07
C PRO A 41 -4.52 -0.31 -6.31
N VAL A 42 -5.40 0.47 -6.94
CA VAL A 42 -6.74 0.82 -6.40
C VAL A 42 -7.73 -0.30 -6.71
N THR A 43 -7.41 -1.54 -6.31
CA THR A 43 -8.34 -2.66 -6.45
C THR A 43 -8.71 -3.18 -5.07
N SER A 44 -10.00 -3.42 -4.84
CA SER A 44 -10.49 -3.99 -3.58
C SER A 44 -9.74 -5.27 -3.21
N SER A 45 -9.45 -6.13 -4.19
CA SER A 45 -8.72 -7.38 -3.99
C SER A 45 -7.24 -7.20 -3.60
N CYS A 46 -6.54 -6.16 -4.08
CA CYS A 46 -5.19 -5.85 -3.63
C CYS A 46 -5.19 -5.22 -2.22
N CYS A 47 -6.17 -4.35 -1.94
CA CYS A 47 -6.38 -3.78 -0.62
C CYS A 47 -6.65 -4.88 0.41
N GLU A 48 -7.57 -5.81 0.14
CA GLU A 48 -7.89 -6.95 1.01
C GLU A 48 -6.66 -7.83 1.31
N LYS A 49 -5.80 -8.08 0.31
CA LYS A 49 -4.54 -8.80 0.51
C LYS A 49 -3.57 -8.06 1.43
N ASN A 50 -3.39 -6.75 1.22
CA ASN A 50 -2.54 -5.93 2.06
C ASN A 50 -3.08 -5.90 3.51
N TRP A 51 -4.38 -5.68 3.70
CA TRP A 51 -5.02 -5.69 5.02
C TRP A 51 -4.94 -7.05 5.71
N SER A 52 -5.10 -8.15 4.96
CA SER A 52 -4.95 -9.51 5.48
C SER A 52 -3.51 -9.76 5.97
N ILE A 53 -2.49 -9.33 5.24
CA ILE A 53 -1.08 -9.44 5.65
C ILE A 53 -0.82 -8.63 6.93
N TYR A 54 -1.31 -7.39 7.01
CA TYR A 54 -1.21 -6.59 8.23
C TYR A 54 -1.92 -7.24 9.41
N GLY A 55 -3.11 -7.80 9.19
CA GLY A 55 -3.86 -8.56 10.19
C GLY A 55 -3.10 -9.80 10.67
N HIS A 56 -2.44 -10.52 9.74
CA HIS A 56 -1.64 -11.70 10.05
C HIS A 56 -0.38 -11.35 10.85
N ILE A 57 0.37 -10.32 10.47
CA ILE A 57 1.54 -9.83 11.22
C ILE A 57 1.13 -9.38 12.62
N TYR A 58 0.03 -8.64 12.73
CA TYR A 58 -0.50 -8.18 14.02
C TYR A 58 -0.95 -9.36 14.89
N ASN A 59 -1.64 -10.36 14.31
CA ASN A 59 -2.05 -11.56 15.02
C ASN A 59 -0.83 -12.37 15.49
N ILE A 60 0.14 -12.67 14.63
CA ILE A 60 1.39 -13.36 15.01
C ILE A 60 2.12 -12.60 16.14
N LYS A 61 2.20 -11.28 16.04
CA LYS A 61 2.85 -10.45 17.06
C LYS A 61 2.12 -10.51 18.40
N ARG A 62 0.79 -10.58 18.41
CA ARG A 62 -0.04 -10.74 19.61
C ARG A 62 -0.11 -12.18 20.13
N ASN A 63 0.06 -13.18 19.25
CA ASN A 63 0.01 -14.60 19.57
C ASN A 63 1.38 -15.20 19.93
N ARG A 64 2.40 -14.34 20.12
CA ARG A 64 3.75 -14.71 20.63
C ARG A 64 3.80 -15.00 22.14
N LEU A 65 2.64 -15.13 22.78
CA LEU A 65 2.40 -15.60 24.15
C LEU A 65 1.25 -16.60 23.99
N THR A 66 1.38 -17.92 23.99
CA THR A 66 2.02 -18.82 24.94
C THR A 66 2.19 -20.19 24.27
N SER A 67 3.38 -20.52 23.76
CA SER A 67 3.67 -21.90 23.32
C SER A 67 3.77 -22.89 24.50
N GLN A 68 3.71 -22.40 25.74
CA GLN A 68 3.77 -23.21 26.94
C GLN A 68 2.39 -23.68 27.45
N ARG A 69 1.30 -23.31 26.75
CA ARG A 69 -0.08 -23.70 27.13
C ARG A 69 -0.94 -24.21 25.97
N ALA A 70 -0.35 -24.38 24.79
CA ALA A 70 -1.03 -24.96 23.63
C ALA A 70 -0.82 -26.48 23.51
N GLU A 71 0.06 -27.06 24.34
CA GLU A 71 0.31 -28.51 24.43
C GLU A 71 -0.53 -29.21 25.52
N ASP A 72 -1.31 -28.47 26.30
CA ASP A 72 -2.22 -29.01 27.35
C ASP A 72 -3.71 -29.06 26.89
N LEU A 73 -3.95 -29.08 25.58
CA LEU A 73 -5.26 -29.42 24.99
C LEU A 73 -5.17 -30.69 24.15
#